data_AF-A0A9P0GNC8-F1
#
_entry.id   AF-A0A9P0GNC8-F1
#
_cell.length_a   1.000
_cell.length_b   1.000
_cell.length_c   1.000
_cell.angle_alpha   90.00
_cell.angle_beta   90.00
_cell.angle_gamma   90.00
#
_symmetry.space_group_name_H-M   'P 1'
#
loop_
_entity.id
_entity.type
_entity.pdbx_description
1 polymer ?
#
loop_
_entity_poly.entity_id
_entity_poly.type
_entity_poly.pdbx_seq_one_letter_code
_entity_poly.pdbx_strand_id
1 'polypeptide(L)'
;MRLHATQVRAAERPEQRDIRLENMRLHATQVHALENTEQRDTHLESMRSHASQVRAAETPAERVARTQNMRVYSSQSRRADRANIETFQKTINTFCDRICMICTKSCYPNQVTNYKVDIIKTAYLPQELACKTTLLLCHRCNKHVTSNNNTPPSKAYWNNLDPGIIPEVINQLTQPEERLLSRIIPFTKVVKFDGTFGQYGFRGQAVLFAQDISEGTEKFQYASSIYR
;
A
#
# COMPACT_ATOMS: atom_id res chain seq x y z
N MET A 1 -26.56 37.44 33.52
CA MET A 1 -25.72 36.26 33.16
C MET A 1 -24.46 36.61 32.36
N ARG A 2 -24.52 37.31 31.20
CA ARG A 2 -23.31 37.65 30.42
C ARG A 2 -22.22 38.41 31.20
N LEU A 3 -22.62 39.42 31.99
CA LEU A 3 -21.70 40.21 32.82
C LEU A 3 -20.99 39.39 33.90
N HIS A 4 -21.70 38.43 34.50
CA HIS A 4 -21.13 37.53 35.50
C HIS A 4 -20.11 36.57 34.86
N ALA A 5 -20.43 36.00 33.70
CA ALA A 5 -19.50 35.13 32.97
C ALA A 5 -18.23 35.86 32.51
N THR A 6 -18.31 37.13 32.13
CA THR A 6 -17.12 37.94 31.80
C THR A 6 -16.26 38.23 33.02
N GLN A 7 -16.87 38.51 34.17
CA GLN A 7 -16.15 38.76 35.43
C GLN A 7 -15.45 37.49 35.93
N VAL A 8 -16.13 36.34 35.87
CA VAL A 8 -15.53 35.04 36.23
C VAL A 8 -14.34 34.71 35.33
N ARG A 9 -14.47 34.89 34.01
CA ARG A 9 -13.35 34.68 33.07
C ARG A 9 -12.19 35.66 33.27
N ALA A 10 -12.47 36.91 33.66
CA ALA A 10 -11.43 37.89 33.95
C ALA A 10 -10.66 37.57 35.24
N ALA A 11 -11.31 36.92 36.20
CA ALA A 11 -10.72 36.50 37.47
C ALA A 11 -10.11 35.07 37.42
N GLU A 12 -10.20 34.36 36.30
CA GLU A 12 -9.63 33.01 36.14
C GLU A 12 -8.11 33.03 36.27
N ARG A 13 -7.57 32.09 37.05
CA ARG A 13 -6.14 31.81 37.05
C ARG A 13 -5.73 31.08 35.77
N PRO A 14 -4.45 31.16 35.34
CA PRO A 14 -3.97 30.47 34.13
C PRO A 14 -4.31 28.97 34.10
N GLU A 15 -4.11 28.27 35.21
CA GLU A 15 -4.42 26.84 35.33
C GLU A 15 -5.92 26.54 35.15
N GLN A 16 -6.79 27.38 35.74
CA GLN A 16 -8.24 27.25 35.60
C GLN A 16 -8.69 27.51 34.17
N ARG A 17 -8.05 28.49 33.50
CA ARG A 17 -8.26 28.79 32.09
C ARG A 17 -7.85 27.61 31.20
N ASP A 18 -6.71 27.00 31.48
CA ASP A 18 -6.20 25.86 30.70
C ASP A 18 -7.10 24.64 30.85
N ILE A 19 -7.54 24.30 32.08
CA ILE A 19 -8.51 23.23 32.33
C ILE A 19 -9.82 23.50 31.57
N ARG A 20 -10.32 24.74 31.60
CA ARG A 20 -11.55 25.11 30.88
C ARG A 20 -11.36 24.97 29.36
N LEU A 21 -10.25 25.45 28.80
CA LEU A 21 -9.96 25.34 27.37
C LEU A 21 -9.79 23.88 26.95
N GLU A 22 -9.17 23.06 27.78
CA GLU A 22 -9.01 21.63 27.50
C GLU A 22 -10.35 20.90 27.51
N ASN A 23 -11.20 21.15 28.51
CA ASN A 23 -12.56 20.61 28.54
C ASN A 23 -13.38 21.06 27.31
N MET A 24 -13.21 22.31 26.85
CA MET A 24 -13.86 22.79 25.63
C MET A 24 -13.35 22.07 24.37
N ARG A 25 -12.04 21.81 24.26
CA ARG A 25 -11.48 21.03 23.15
C ARG A 25 -11.98 19.60 23.16
N LEU A 26 -11.96 18.94 24.33
CA LEU A 26 -12.47 17.57 24.48
C LEU A 26 -13.94 17.48 24.06
N HIS A 27 -14.77 18.41 24.52
CA HIS A 27 -16.17 18.45 24.10
C HIS A 27 -16.32 18.65 22.58
N ALA A 28 -15.57 19.58 21.98
CA ALA A 28 -15.60 19.80 20.53
C ALA A 28 -15.17 18.54 19.74
N THR A 29 -14.12 17.84 20.19
CA THR A 29 -13.67 16.60 19.55
C THR A 29 -14.72 15.50 19.61
N GLN A 30 -15.42 15.36 20.73
CA GLN A 30 -16.52 14.40 20.88
C GLN A 30 -17.70 14.73 19.97
N VAL A 31 -18.08 16.01 19.89
CA VAL A 31 -19.16 16.47 19.00
C VAL A 31 -18.81 16.19 17.53
N HIS A 32 -17.59 16.54 17.09
CA HIS A 32 -17.16 16.27 15.71
C HIS A 32 -17.04 14.78 15.38
N ALA A 33 -16.72 13.92 16.36
CA ALA A 33 -16.65 12.48 16.14
C ALA A 33 -18.03 11.84 15.92
N LEU A 34 -19.09 12.44 16.48
CA LEU A 34 -20.48 11.98 16.35
C LEU A 34 -21.23 12.66 15.19
N GLU A 35 -20.56 13.57 14.47
CA GLU A 35 -21.14 14.36 13.40
C GLU A 35 -21.47 13.48 12.19
N ASN A 36 -22.71 13.57 11.70
CA ASN A 36 -23.08 12.90 10.45
C ASN A 36 -22.61 13.70 9.23
N THR A 37 -22.72 13.13 8.02
CA THR A 37 -22.24 13.77 6.80
C THR A 37 -22.91 15.11 6.49
N GLU A 38 -24.23 15.22 6.69
CA GLU A 38 -24.98 16.45 6.42
C GLU A 38 -24.63 17.58 7.42
N GLN A 39 -24.50 17.23 8.70
CA GLN A 39 -24.03 18.14 9.74
C GLN A 39 -22.62 18.64 9.43
N ARG A 40 -21.73 17.73 9.01
CA ARG A 40 -20.37 18.08 8.61
C ARG A 40 -20.35 19.03 7.41
N ASP A 41 -21.16 18.76 6.40
CA ASP A 41 -21.21 19.59 5.19
C ASP A 41 -21.76 20.98 5.48
N THR A 42 -22.83 21.08 6.28
CA THR A 42 -23.39 22.37 6.71
C THR A 42 -22.42 23.16 7.58
N HIS A 43 -21.69 22.50 8.49
CA HIS A 43 -20.64 23.12 9.28
C HIS A 43 -19.49 23.63 8.40
N LEU A 44 -19.00 22.83 7.45
CA LEU A 44 -17.95 23.24 6.52
C LEU A 44 -18.40 24.40 5.62
N GLU A 45 -19.66 24.42 5.18
CA GLU A 45 -20.21 25.52 4.39
C GLU A 45 -20.31 26.82 5.20
N SER A 46 -20.78 26.73 6.44
CA SER A 46 -20.77 27.86 7.38
C SER A 46 -19.36 28.42 7.58
N MET A 47 -18.37 27.55 7.79
CA MET A 47 -16.96 27.94 7.93
C MET A 47 -16.39 28.60 6.67
N ARG A 48 -16.73 28.09 5.48
CA ARG A 48 -16.34 28.70 4.19
C ARG A 48 -16.96 30.09 4.02
N SER A 49 -18.26 30.22 4.29
CA SER A 49 -18.99 31.49 4.20
C SER A 49 -18.41 32.52 5.17
N HIS A 50 -18.16 32.13 6.43
CA HIS A 50 -17.54 33.01 7.42
C HIS A 50 -16.13 33.44 6.98
N ALA A 51 -15.29 32.51 6.51
CA ALA A 51 -13.96 32.85 6.03
C ALA A 51 -13.99 33.79 4.81
N SER A 52 -14.99 33.65 3.93
CA SER A 52 -15.21 34.56 2.80
C SER A 52 -15.58 35.97 3.27
N GLN A 53 -16.52 36.08 4.21
CA GLN A 53 -16.94 37.36 4.79
C GLN A 53 -15.80 38.08 5.52
N VAL A 54 -15.02 37.35 6.33
CA VAL A 54 -13.84 37.90 7.00
C VAL A 54 -12.84 38.44 5.97
N ARG A 55 -12.55 37.68 4.91
CA ARG A 55 -11.64 38.12 3.83
C ARG A 55 -12.16 39.34 3.06
N ALA A 56 -13.48 39.48 2.91
CA ALA A 56 -14.09 40.62 2.25
C ALA A 56 -14.00 41.90 3.11
N ALA A 57 -14.04 41.74 4.44
CA ALA A 57 -13.93 42.84 5.40
C ALA A 57 -12.48 43.18 5.80
N GLU A 58 -11.48 42.40 5.36
CA GLU A 58 -10.06 42.63 5.66
C GLU A 58 -9.60 44.03 5.22
N THR A 59 -8.90 44.73 6.12
CA THR A 59 -8.16 45.93 5.75
C THR A 59 -6.95 45.57 4.87
N PRO A 60 -6.41 46.52 4.09
CA PRO A 60 -5.20 46.27 3.28
C PRO A 60 -4.01 45.76 4.10
N ALA A 61 -3.82 46.26 5.32
CA ALA A 61 -2.73 45.84 6.21
C ALA A 61 -2.88 44.38 6.66
N GLU A 62 -4.09 43.98 7.07
CA GLU A 62 -4.40 42.59 7.45
C GLU A 62 -4.23 41.62 6.27
N ARG A 63 -4.64 42.04 5.07
CA ARG A 63 -4.43 41.27 3.84
C ARG A 63 -2.95 41.02 3.57
N VAL A 64 -2.11 42.04 3.73
CA VAL A 64 -0.65 41.91 3.58
C VAL A 64 -0.08 40.94 4.63
N ALA A 65 -0.47 41.09 5.90
CA ALA A 65 -0.02 40.20 6.96
C ALA A 65 -0.41 38.73 6.70
N ARG A 66 -1.68 38.47 6.32
CA ARG A 66 -2.16 37.12 5.98
C ARG A 66 -1.40 36.53 4.78
N THR A 67 -1.24 37.30 3.70
CA THR A 67 -0.54 36.81 2.50
C THR A 67 0.94 36.56 2.77
N GLN A 68 1.59 37.37 3.60
CA GLN A 68 2.96 37.14 4.02
C GLN A 68 3.09 35.86 4.87
N ASN A 69 2.19 35.66 5.84
CA ASN A 69 2.16 34.42 6.64
C ASN A 69 1.96 33.18 5.76
N MET A 70 1.05 33.23 4.78
CA MET A 70 0.84 32.15 3.82
C MET A 70 2.10 31.86 2.98
N ARG A 71 2.85 32.90 2.57
CA ARG A 71 4.11 32.73 1.85
C ARG A 71 5.17 32.06 2.71
N VAL A 72 5.32 32.50 3.96
CA VAL A 72 6.28 31.91 4.92
C VAL A 72 5.94 30.45 5.17
N TYR A 73 4.68 30.14 5.51
CA TYR A 73 4.23 28.77 5.73
C TYR A 73 4.48 27.88 4.51
N SER A 74 4.09 28.34 3.31
CA SER A 74 4.31 27.59 2.06
C SER A 74 5.80 27.38 1.78
N SER A 75 6.65 28.37 2.09
CA SER A 75 8.10 28.24 1.93
C SER A 75 8.71 27.22 2.90
N GLN A 76 8.23 27.18 4.15
CA GLN A 76 8.66 26.24 5.16
C GLN A 76 8.21 24.81 4.81
N SER A 77 6.97 24.64 4.38
CA SER A 77 6.45 23.36 3.88
C SER A 77 7.28 22.85 2.68
N ARG A 78 7.54 23.68 1.66
CA ARG A 78 8.41 23.29 0.54
C ARG A 78 9.84 22.95 0.96
N ARG A 79 10.38 23.60 2.00
CA ARG A 79 11.71 23.28 2.55
C ARG A 79 11.70 21.94 3.29
N ALA A 80 10.65 21.64 4.04
CA ALA A 80 10.46 20.32 4.65
C ALA A 80 10.32 19.23 3.58
N ASP A 81 9.60 19.50 2.49
CA ASP A 81 9.51 18.58 1.35
C ASP A 81 10.86 18.42 0.62
N ARG A 82 11.71 19.46 0.59
CA ARG A 82 13.08 19.33 0.06
C ARG A 82 13.96 18.37 0.86
N ALA A 83 13.73 18.19 2.17
CA ALA A 83 14.42 17.16 2.94
C ALA A 83 14.08 15.73 2.43
N ASN A 84 12.97 15.57 1.69
CA ASN A 84 12.64 14.33 0.99
C ASN A 84 13.32 14.18 -0.39
N ILE A 85 14.04 15.19 -0.92
CA ILE A 85 14.72 15.05 -2.21
C ILE A 85 15.87 14.06 -2.11
N GLU A 86 16.62 14.06 -1.02
CA GLU A 86 17.71 13.09 -0.83
C GLU A 86 17.15 11.66 -0.70
N THR A 87 16.07 11.49 0.05
CA THR A 87 15.34 10.21 0.14
C THR A 87 14.79 9.78 -1.23
N PHE A 88 14.24 10.71 -2.01
CA PHE A 88 13.76 10.46 -3.36
C PHE A 88 14.90 10.03 -4.29
N GLN A 89 16.01 10.78 -4.31
CA GLN A 89 17.21 10.46 -5.10
C GLN A 89 17.78 9.10 -4.72
N LYS A 90 17.84 8.78 -3.42
CA LYS A 90 18.25 7.46 -2.95
C LYS A 90 17.30 6.36 -3.44
N THR A 91 16.00 6.59 -3.38
CA THR A 91 14.97 5.62 -3.79
C THR A 91 15.01 5.35 -5.29
N ILE A 92 15.08 6.37 -6.14
CA ILE A 92 15.11 6.19 -7.61
C ILE A 92 16.41 5.53 -8.09
N ASN A 93 17.50 5.69 -7.36
CA ASN A 93 18.80 5.08 -7.67
C ASN A 93 19.00 3.72 -6.98
N THR A 94 17.97 3.18 -6.34
CA THR A 94 18.00 1.84 -5.79
C THR A 94 17.47 0.87 -6.85
N PHE A 95 18.28 -0.13 -7.22
CA PHE A 95 17.92 -1.13 -8.23
C PHE A 95 17.64 -2.49 -7.59
N CYS A 96 17.01 -3.40 -8.34
CA CYS A 96 16.77 -4.78 -7.94
C CYS A 96 18.01 -5.67 -8.21
N ASP A 97 19.13 -5.33 -7.58
CA ASP A 97 20.44 -5.96 -7.77
C ASP A 97 20.67 -7.21 -6.89
N ARG A 98 19.78 -7.47 -5.93
CA ARG A 98 19.92 -8.60 -4.99
C ARG A 98 19.18 -9.81 -5.51
N ILE A 99 19.87 -10.94 -5.55
CA ILE A 99 19.29 -12.19 -6.03
C ILE A 99 19.01 -13.10 -4.83
N CYS A 100 17.76 -13.53 -4.69
CA CYS A 100 17.39 -14.51 -3.68
C CYS A 100 18.06 -15.85 -3.98
N MET A 101 18.78 -16.43 -3.02
CA MET A 101 19.51 -17.67 -3.24
C MET A 101 18.62 -18.91 -3.35
N ILE A 102 17.36 -18.83 -2.90
CA ILE A 102 16.41 -19.95 -2.97
C ILE A 102 15.58 -19.93 -4.27
N CYS A 103 15.08 -18.76 -4.66
CA CYS A 103 14.14 -18.64 -5.78
C CYS A 103 14.68 -17.83 -6.96
N THR A 104 15.96 -17.44 -6.93
CA THR A 104 16.67 -16.62 -7.93
C THR A 104 15.99 -15.29 -8.32
N LYS A 105 14.95 -14.89 -7.59
CA LYS A 105 14.23 -13.65 -7.81
C LYS A 105 15.14 -12.43 -7.55
N SER A 106 15.23 -11.53 -8.53
CA SER A 106 15.77 -10.18 -8.36
C SER A 106 14.91 -9.35 -7.42
N CYS A 107 15.54 -8.79 -6.40
CA CYS A 107 14.92 -8.13 -5.26
C CYS A 107 15.62 -6.80 -5.00
N TYR A 108 14.87 -5.84 -4.50
CA TYR A 108 15.46 -4.63 -3.94
C TYR A 108 16.17 -4.95 -2.61
N PRO A 109 17.16 -4.14 -2.20
CA PRO A 109 17.88 -4.34 -0.94
C PRO A 109 16.99 -4.47 0.31
N ASN A 110 15.84 -3.78 0.35
CA ASN A 110 14.87 -3.86 1.44
C ASN A 110 13.96 -5.11 1.40
N GLN A 111 14.00 -5.90 0.33
CA GLN A 111 13.19 -7.10 0.14
C GLN A 111 13.94 -8.39 0.47
N VAL A 112 15.22 -8.28 0.84
CA VAL A 112 16.09 -9.41 1.17
C VAL A 112 16.57 -9.35 2.60
N THR A 113 16.79 -10.52 3.19
CA THR A 113 17.28 -10.69 4.55
C THR A 113 18.32 -11.80 4.56
N ASN A 114 19.36 -11.64 5.38
CA ASN A 114 20.33 -12.70 5.63
C ASN A 114 19.73 -13.72 6.60
N TYR A 115 19.62 -14.95 6.14
CA TYR A 115 19.22 -16.10 6.93
C TYR A 115 20.45 -16.92 7.30
N LYS A 116 20.61 -17.24 8.59
CA LYS A 116 21.65 -18.17 9.06
C LYS A 116 21.16 -19.59 8.85
N VAL A 117 21.94 -20.40 8.13
CA VAL A 117 21.53 -21.76 7.77
C VAL A 117 21.47 -22.63 9.02
N ASP A 118 20.30 -23.21 9.26
CA ASP A 118 20.07 -24.24 10.27
C ASP A 118 19.98 -25.59 9.56
N ILE A 119 21.02 -26.41 9.69
CA ILE A 119 21.20 -27.69 8.99
C ILE A 119 20.00 -28.62 9.24
N ILE A 120 19.38 -28.56 10.42
CA ILE A 120 18.26 -29.44 10.79
C ILE A 120 16.98 -29.05 10.04
N LYS A 121 16.70 -27.75 9.92
CA LYS A 121 15.50 -27.23 9.25
C LYS A 121 15.62 -27.13 7.74
N THR A 122 16.86 -27.18 7.23
CA THR A 122 17.18 -26.99 5.82
C THR A 122 17.70 -28.26 5.15
N ALA A 123 17.37 -29.43 5.70
CA ALA A 123 17.81 -30.72 5.17
C ALA A 123 17.37 -30.97 3.72
N TYR A 124 16.31 -30.31 3.25
CA TYR A 124 15.85 -30.38 1.85
C TYR A 124 16.61 -29.45 0.89
N LEU A 125 17.49 -28.57 1.39
CA LEU A 125 18.24 -27.68 0.53
C LEU A 125 19.30 -28.47 -0.26
N PRO A 126 19.57 -28.08 -1.52
CA PRO A 126 20.70 -28.59 -2.27
C PRO A 126 22.03 -28.38 -1.52
N GLN A 127 22.98 -29.27 -1.75
CA GLN A 127 24.28 -29.26 -1.05
C GLN A 127 25.01 -27.93 -1.21
N GLU A 128 24.87 -27.27 -2.37
CA GLU A 128 25.48 -25.98 -2.69
C GLU A 128 25.00 -24.85 -1.78
N LEU A 129 23.79 -24.96 -1.23
CA LEU A 129 23.20 -23.99 -0.31
C LEU A 129 23.32 -24.42 1.14
N ALA A 130 23.24 -25.73 1.41
CA ALA A 130 23.44 -26.28 2.75
C ALA A 130 24.86 -26.05 3.28
N CYS A 131 25.88 -26.00 2.40
CA CYS A 131 27.26 -25.71 2.79
C CYS A 131 27.51 -24.23 3.13
N LYS A 132 26.56 -23.31 2.87
CA LYS A 132 26.74 -21.88 3.14
C LYS A 132 26.33 -21.56 4.57
N THR A 133 27.08 -20.68 5.24
CA THR A 133 26.75 -20.22 6.60
C THR A 133 25.57 -19.25 6.62
N THR A 134 25.45 -18.42 5.57
CA THR A 134 24.38 -17.45 5.40
C THR A 134 23.81 -17.48 3.98
N LEU A 135 22.50 -17.29 3.88
CA LEU A 135 21.78 -17.17 2.62
C LEU A 135 21.08 -15.82 2.53
N LEU A 136 21.20 -15.16 1.38
CA LEU A 136 20.43 -13.95 1.09
C LEU A 136 19.07 -14.35 0.51
N LEU A 137 18.00 -14.14 1.28
CA LEU A 137 16.67 -14.63 0.96
C LEU A 137 15.67 -13.49 0.80
N CYS A 138 14.77 -13.59 -0.18
CA CYS A 138 13.60 -12.71 -0.18
C CYS A 138 12.68 -13.01 1.01
N HIS A 139 11.87 -12.03 1.44
CA HIS A 139 10.96 -12.21 2.59
C HIS A 139 10.08 -13.46 2.52
N ARG A 140 9.62 -13.84 1.31
CA ARG A 140 8.80 -15.05 1.11
C ARG A 140 9.58 -16.33 1.42
N CYS A 141 10.78 -16.44 0.88
CA CYS A 141 11.67 -17.58 1.12
C CYS A 141 12.13 -17.60 2.57
N ASN A 142 12.48 -16.46 3.16
CA ASN A 142 12.87 -16.37 4.56
C ASN A 142 11.76 -16.85 5.49
N LYS A 143 10.51 -16.40 5.27
CA LYS A 143 9.34 -16.87 6.03
C LYS A 143 9.12 -18.38 5.87
N HIS A 144 9.35 -18.91 4.68
CA HIS A 144 9.23 -20.35 4.42
C HIS A 144 10.28 -21.15 5.18
N VAL A 145 11.55 -20.78 5.11
CA VAL A 145 12.63 -21.52 5.77
C VAL A 145 12.55 -21.39 7.30
N THR A 146 12.03 -20.26 7.79
CA THR A 146 11.82 -20.07 9.24
C THR A 146 10.59 -20.83 9.76
N SER A 147 9.64 -21.16 8.88
CA SER A 147 8.49 -22.00 9.25
C SER A 147 8.94 -23.46 9.48
N ASN A 148 8.18 -24.23 10.28
CA ASN A 148 8.47 -25.65 10.56
C ASN A 148 8.22 -26.58 9.35
N ASN A 149 8.33 -26.07 8.12
CA ASN A 149 8.14 -26.82 6.90
C ASN A 149 9.48 -27.38 6.43
N ASN A 150 9.58 -28.71 6.36
CA ASN A 150 10.77 -29.40 5.87
C ASN A 150 10.72 -29.69 4.35
N THR A 151 10.00 -28.87 3.60
CA THR A 151 9.84 -29.02 2.15
C THR A 151 10.40 -27.80 1.41
N PRO A 152 10.86 -27.95 0.16
CA PRO A 152 11.30 -26.82 -0.62
C PRO A 152 10.13 -25.87 -0.94
N PRO A 153 10.32 -24.54 -0.90
CA PRO A 153 9.29 -23.59 -1.31
C PRO A 153 8.88 -23.85 -2.75
N SER A 154 7.59 -23.77 -3.09
CA SER A 154 7.09 -24.09 -4.44
C SER A 154 7.77 -23.35 -5.60
N LYS A 155 8.31 -22.16 -5.34
CA LYS A 155 9.06 -21.33 -6.31
C LYS A 155 10.58 -21.42 -6.16
N ALA A 156 11.12 -22.47 -5.53
CA ALA A 156 12.56 -22.64 -5.46
C ALA A 156 13.11 -22.95 -6.86
N TYR A 157 14.29 -22.42 -7.19
CA TYR A 157 14.85 -22.55 -8.53
C TYR A 157 15.17 -24.01 -8.88
N TRP A 158 15.49 -24.83 -7.88
CA TRP A 158 15.84 -26.25 -8.02
C TRP A 158 14.64 -27.19 -7.93
N ASN A 159 13.40 -26.70 -7.93
CA ASN A 159 12.23 -27.58 -7.90
C ASN A 159 12.00 -28.35 -9.21
N ASN A 160 12.98 -28.42 -10.11
CA ASN A 160 12.85 -28.99 -11.46
C ASN A 160 11.63 -28.44 -12.24
N LEU A 161 11.14 -27.26 -11.85
CA LEU A 161 10.10 -26.50 -12.55
C LEU A 161 10.72 -25.54 -13.59
N ASP A 162 11.96 -25.81 -13.99
CA ASP A 162 12.59 -25.10 -15.10
C ASP A 162 11.83 -25.45 -16.38
N PRO A 163 11.20 -24.49 -17.06
CA PRO A 163 10.52 -24.74 -18.33
C PRO A 163 11.49 -25.16 -19.46
N GLY A 164 12.80 -25.10 -19.22
CA GLY A 164 13.84 -25.43 -20.18
C GLY A 164 14.15 -24.24 -21.10
N ILE A 165 14.85 -24.51 -22.20
CA ILE A 165 15.19 -23.49 -23.19
C ILE A 165 13.91 -22.96 -23.82
N ILE A 166 13.71 -21.64 -23.78
CA ILE A 166 12.61 -20.98 -24.47
C ILE A 166 12.75 -21.31 -25.97
N PRO A 167 11.74 -21.94 -26.60
CA PRO A 167 11.78 -22.24 -28.02
C PRO A 167 12.08 -21.00 -28.85
N GLU A 168 12.88 -21.15 -29.89
CA GLU A 168 13.32 -20.04 -30.73
C GLU A 168 12.14 -19.27 -31.35
N VAL A 169 11.02 -19.96 -31.59
CA VAL A 169 9.74 -19.37 -32.01
C VAL A 169 9.20 -18.33 -31.02
N ILE A 170 9.35 -18.55 -29.72
CA ILE A 170 8.95 -17.60 -28.68
C ILE A 170 9.98 -16.47 -28.54
N ASN A 171 11.27 -16.80 -28.70
CA ASN A 171 12.36 -15.82 -28.59
C ASN A 171 12.39 -14.81 -29.75
N GLN A 172 11.82 -15.17 -30.91
CA GLN A 172 11.73 -14.32 -32.10
C GLN A 172 10.48 -13.43 -32.14
N LEU A 173 9.61 -13.51 -31.13
CA LEU A 173 8.38 -12.72 -31.09
C LEU A 173 8.69 -11.23 -31.00
N THR A 174 7.93 -10.44 -31.75
CA THR A 174 7.96 -8.98 -31.64
C THR A 174 7.28 -8.54 -30.34
N GLN A 175 7.64 -7.36 -29.82
CA GLN A 175 7.02 -6.79 -28.61
C GLN A 175 5.47 -6.79 -28.63
N PRO A 176 4.80 -6.50 -29.77
CA PRO A 176 3.35 -6.64 -29.88
C PRO A 176 2.85 -8.09 -29.73
N GLU A 177 3.55 -9.07 -30.29
CA GLU A 177 3.19 -10.50 -30.22
C GLU A 177 3.42 -11.08 -28.83
N GLU A 178 4.52 -10.72 -28.17
CA GLU A 178 4.75 -11.03 -26.75
C GLU A 178 3.63 -10.44 -25.88
N ARG A 179 3.21 -9.21 -26.15
CA ARG A 179 2.07 -8.56 -25.47
C ARG A 179 0.75 -9.26 -25.77
N LEU A 180 0.56 -9.80 -26.97
CA LEU A 180 -0.64 -10.55 -27.34
C LEU A 180 -0.67 -11.91 -26.62
N LEU A 181 0.43 -12.67 -26.65
CA LEU A 181 0.54 -13.95 -25.95
C LEU A 181 0.43 -13.79 -24.43
N SER A 182 1.04 -12.76 -23.84
CA SER A 182 0.91 -12.48 -22.40
C SER A 182 -0.48 -11.96 -21.99
N ARG A 183 -1.28 -11.46 -22.93
CA ARG A 183 -2.71 -11.14 -22.74
C ARG A 183 -3.60 -12.37 -22.81
N ILE A 184 -3.17 -13.43 -23.50
CA ILE A 184 -3.83 -14.74 -23.47
C ILE A 184 -3.43 -15.40 -22.15
N ILE A 185 -4.10 -15.01 -21.06
CA ILE A 185 -4.03 -15.74 -19.80
C ILE A 185 -4.92 -16.97 -20.01
N PRO A 186 -4.40 -18.21 -20.06
CA PRO A 186 -5.26 -19.37 -19.88
C PRO A 186 -5.85 -19.23 -18.47
N PHE A 187 -7.12 -18.81 -18.38
CA PHE A 187 -7.78 -18.68 -17.08
C PHE A 187 -8.06 -20.09 -16.56
N THR A 188 -7.11 -20.68 -15.82
CA THR A 188 -7.41 -21.85 -15.01
C THR A 188 -8.19 -21.36 -13.79
N LYS A 189 -9.51 -21.27 -13.89
CA LYS A 189 -10.37 -21.06 -12.71
C LYS A 189 -10.35 -22.34 -11.88
N VAL A 190 -9.52 -22.36 -10.84
CA VAL A 190 -9.64 -23.35 -9.76
C VAL A 190 -10.82 -22.92 -8.89
N VAL A 191 -11.99 -23.50 -9.13
CA VAL A 191 -13.15 -23.29 -8.26
C VAL A 191 -12.90 -24.09 -6.99
N LYS A 192 -12.55 -23.41 -5.91
CA LYS A 192 -12.55 -24.01 -4.58
C LYS A 192 -14.01 -24.11 -4.12
N PHE A 193 -14.59 -25.30 -4.18
CA PHE A 193 -15.88 -25.55 -3.56
C PHE A 193 -15.66 -25.79 -2.07
N ASP A 194 -16.20 -24.90 -1.24
CA ASP A 194 -16.19 -25.07 0.22
C ASP A 194 -17.29 -26.08 0.63
N GLY A 195 -16.91 -27.12 1.37
CA GLY A 195 -17.81 -28.17 1.85
C GLY A 195 -17.08 -29.45 2.27
N THR A 196 -17.74 -30.32 3.06
CA THR A 196 -17.18 -31.54 3.67
C THR A 196 -16.70 -32.60 2.66
N PHE A 197 -17.07 -32.44 1.38
CA PHE A 197 -16.64 -33.29 0.25
C PHE A 197 -16.07 -32.46 -0.93
N GLY A 198 -15.49 -31.28 -0.65
CA GLY A 198 -14.79 -30.48 -1.67
C GLY A 198 -13.64 -31.25 -2.33
N GLN A 199 -13.26 -30.92 -3.57
CA GLN A 199 -12.18 -31.45 -4.45
C GLN A 199 -11.95 -32.98 -4.59
N TYR A 200 -12.28 -33.79 -3.60
CA TYR A 200 -12.17 -35.24 -3.55
C TYR A 200 -13.38 -35.96 -4.17
N GLY A 201 -14.42 -35.24 -4.58
CA GLY A 201 -15.65 -35.79 -5.17
C GLY A 201 -15.57 -36.13 -6.66
N PHE A 202 -14.52 -35.71 -7.38
CA PHE A 202 -14.31 -36.05 -8.79
C PHE A 202 -13.05 -36.88 -8.97
N ARG A 203 -13.18 -38.04 -9.60
CA ARG A 203 -12.05 -38.83 -10.13
C ARG A 203 -12.11 -38.78 -11.65
N GLY A 204 -11.16 -38.09 -12.29
CA GLY A 204 -11.04 -37.99 -13.75
C GLY A 204 -10.25 -36.76 -14.19
N GLN A 205 -9.76 -36.76 -15.44
CA GLN A 205 -9.14 -35.59 -16.07
C GLN A 205 -10.23 -34.58 -16.43
N ALA A 206 -10.19 -33.40 -15.82
CA ALA A 206 -11.03 -32.27 -16.21
C ALA A 206 -10.31 -31.48 -17.31
N VAL A 207 -10.81 -31.55 -18.54
CA VAL A 207 -10.38 -30.68 -19.64
C VAL A 207 -11.32 -29.49 -19.69
N LEU A 208 -10.80 -28.31 -19.36
CA LEU A 208 -11.54 -27.06 -19.44
C LEU A 208 -11.37 -26.47 -20.85
N PHE A 209 -12.47 -26.23 -21.55
CA PHE A 209 -12.46 -25.53 -22.83
C PHE A 209 -12.44 -24.01 -22.60
N ALA A 210 -11.74 -23.28 -23.46
CA ALA A 210 -11.72 -21.83 -23.43
C ALA A 210 -13.10 -21.27 -23.81
N GLN A 211 -13.64 -20.39 -22.98
CA GLN A 211 -14.82 -19.59 -23.32
C GLN A 211 -14.39 -18.42 -24.22
N ASP A 212 -15.22 -18.07 -25.19
CA ASP A 212 -14.91 -17.08 -26.22
C ASP A 212 -14.57 -15.71 -25.60
N ILE A 213 -13.47 -15.11 -26.07
CA ILE A 213 -12.90 -13.86 -25.55
C ILE A 213 -13.91 -12.71 -25.66
N SER A 214 -14.73 -12.74 -26.73
CA SER A 214 -15.84 -11.82 -27.00
C SER A 214 -16.78 -11.66 -25.80
N GLU A 215 -17.16 -12.79 -25.19
CA GLU A 215 -18.12 -12.86 -24.08
C GLU A 215 -17.51 -12.37 -22.76
N GLY A 216 -16.18 -12.49 -22.62
CA GLY A 216 -15.43 -11.99 -21.47
C GLY A 216 -15.27 -10.47 -21.49
N THR A 217 -14.98 -9.89 -22.68
CA THR A 217 -14.78 -8.45 -22.84
C THR A 217 -16.03 -7.62 -22.55
N GLU A 218 -17.22 -8.12 -22.90
CA GLU A 218 -18.49 -7.43 -22.58
C GLU A 218 -18.71 -7.32 -21.07
N LYS A 219 -18.39 -8.36 -20.30
CA LYS A 219 -18.53 -8.36 -18.83
C LYS A 219 -17.56 -7.39 -18.14
N PHE A 220 -16.39 -7.11 -18.73
CA PHE A 220 -15.44 -6.14 -18.19
C PHE A 220 -15.76 -4.69 -18.57
N GLN A 221 -16.43 -4.43 -19.70
CA GLN A 221 -16.85 -3.07 -20.06
C GLN A 221 -17.87 -2.49 -19.06
N TYR A 222 -18.79 -3.30 -18.53
CA TYR A 222 -19.75 -2.86 -17.50
C TYR A 222 -19.13 -2.57 -16.13
N ALA A 223 -17.93 -3.08 -15.83
CA ALA A 223 -17.22 -2.76 -14.59
C ALA A 223 -16.45 -1.43 -14.67
N SER A 224 -16.21 -0.91 -15.89
CA SER A 224 -15.48 0.35 -16.11
C SER A 224 -16.35 1.61 -15.98
N SER A 225 -17.68 1.47 -15.89
CA SER A 225 -18.59 2.61 -15.65
C SER A 225 -18.80 2.96 -14.16
N ILE A 226 -18.09 2.29 -13.25
CA ILE A 226 -18.12 2.59 -11.80
C ILE A 226 -16.92 3.48 -11.38
N TYR A 227 -16.01 3.78 -12.31
CA TYR A 227 -14.94 4.76 -12.09
C TYR A 227 -15.00 5.86 -13.15
N ARG A 228 -16.06 6.67 -13.09
CA ARG A 228 -16.03 8.09 -13.45
C ARG A 228 -16.69 8.89 -12.34
#